data_AF-A0A0R3RUR0-F1
#
_entry.id   AF-A0A0R3RUR0-F1
#
_cell.length_a   1.000
_cell.length_b   1.000
_cell.length_c   1.000
_cell.angle_alpha   90.00
_cell.angle_beta   90.00
_cell.angle_gamma   90.00
#
_symmetry.space_group_name_H-M   'P 1'
#
loop_
_entity.id
_entity.type
_entity.pdbx_description
1 polymer ?
#
loop_
_entity_poly.entity_id
_entity_poly.type
_entity_poly.pdbx_seq_one_letter_code
_entity_poly.pdbx_strand_id
1 'polypeptide(L)'
;MIVLVGGIVVPEDMSDYDHLAEQLRHPDNPIVFMEMTAGGAPIGTIKMELFADVCPKTAENFRQFCTGEYRRDGVPVGYKNAQFHRVIKDFMIQGGDFVNGDGTGMTSIYGSKFRDENFDLEHSGPGILSMANAGPDTNGCQFFITCAKCDFLDKKHVVFGRVLDGLLTVRKIENVPTGQNNKPKIPIVVLLGEGAVGKTSLMLRYVENKFNPQHISTLQASFLSKKLLVNGQMVELNIWDTAGQEKFHALGPIYYRDSHGALLIYDITDVKIWVKELKRMLGDDAYLMIIGNKVDLERNRNVDVNEATGYAKSVGAEHFETSAKDNVGVTQVFDYLSKGLIERARHSELRETDAVSRYGASRRNDLLIIDDPPPVKKSCCSG
;
A
#
# COMPACT_ATOMS: atom_id res chain seq x y z
N MET A 1 2.71 -0.87 -0.49
CA MET A 1 1.67 -1.01 -1.52
C MET A 1 0.65 -2.05 -1.06
N ILE A 2 -0.65 -1.78 -1.23
CA ILE A 2 -1.72 -2.76 -0.91
C ILE A 2 -1.99 -3.55 -2.19
N VAL A 3 -1.82 -4.86 -2.13
CA VAL A 3 -1.81 -5.73 -3.32
C VAL A 3 -2.85 -6.83 -3.18
N LEU A 4 -3.60 -7.06 -4.26
CA LEU A 4 -4.54 -8.16 -4.42
C LEU A 4 -3.77 -9.43 -4.78
N VAL A 5 -3.82 -10.50 -3.97
CA VAL A 5 -2.97 -11.71 -4.18
C VAL A 5 -3.66 -12.82 -4.97
N GLY A 6 -4.96 -12.67 -5.28
CA GLY A 6 -5.69 -13.55 -6.18
C GLY A 6 -7.19 -13.33 -6.04
N GLY A 7 -7.94 -13.69 -7.08
CA GLY A 7 -9.37 -13.92 -7.01
C GLY A 7 -9.68 -15.33 -7.48
N ILE A 8 -10.52 -16.05 -6.75
CA ILE A 8 -11.06 -17.33 -7.19
C ILE A 8 -12.57 -17.23 -6.99
N VAL A 9 -13.34 -17.75 -7.95
CA VAL A 9 -14.76 -18.06 -7.77
C VAL A 9 -14.78 -19.35 -6.99
N VAL A 10 -15.35 -19.32 -5.79
CA VAL A 10 -15.38 -20.50 -4.92
C VAL A 10 -16.37 -21.51 -5.50
N PRO A 11 -15.96 -22.74 -5.87
CA PRO A 11 -16.87 -23.85 -6.04
C PRO A 11 -16.75 -24.75 -4.80
N GLU A 12 -17.77 -24.74 -3.94
CA GLU A 12 -18.14 -25.82 -2.99
C GLU A 12 -17.13 -26.27 -1.90
N ASP A 13 -15.84 -25.92 -1.95
CA ASP A 13 -14.80 -26.46 -1.04
C ASP A 13 -14.42 -25.50 0.11
N MET A 14 -15.39 -24.72 0.61
CA MET A 14 -15.22 -23.89 1.80
C MET A 14 -16.18 -24.36 2.90
N SER A 15 -15.65 -24.60 4.10
CA SER A 15 -16.43 -24.92 5.30
C SER A 15 -17.54 -23.90 5.64
N ASP A 16 -17.41 -22.68 5.10
CA ASP A 16 -18.28 -21.54 5.41
C ASP A 16 -19.15 -21.11 4.21
N TYR A 17 -19.14 -21.85 3.09
CA TYR A 17 -19.91 -21.47 1.90
C TYR A 17 -21.42 -21.40 2.20
N ASP A 18 -21.95 -22.41 2.89
CA ASP A 18 -23.37 -22.48 3.26
C ASP A 18 -23.80 -21.23 4.05
N HIS A 19 -22.96 -20.78 4.99
CA HIS A 19 -23.23 -19.58 5.78
C HIS A 19 -23.19 -18.30 4.94
N LEU A 20 -22.31 -18.21 3.94
CA LEU A 20 -22.29 -17.06 3.03
C LEU A 20 -23.47 -17.07 2.06
N ALA A 21 -23.87 -18.26 1.58
CA ALA A 21 -24.99 -18.46 0.68
C ALA A 21 -26.32 -17.99 1.30
N GLU A 22 -26.52 -18.23 2.60
CA GLU A 22 -27.68 -17.74 3.36
C GLU A 22 -27.79 -16.21 3.41
N GLN A 23 -26.67 -15.51 3.27
CA GLN A 23 -26.64 -14.04 3.35
C GLN A 23 -26.87 -13.37 1.99
N LEU A 24 -26.83 -14.13 0.89
CA LEU A 24 -26.94 -13.60 -0.46
C LEU A 24 -28.27 -12.88 -0.69
N ARG A 25 -28.22 -11.85 -1.53
CA ARG A 25 -29.41 -11.16 -2.01
C ARG A 25 -30.17 -12.03 -3.01
N HIS A 26 -29.44 -12.81 -3.81
CA HIS A 26 -30.00 -13.77 -4.75
C HIS A 26 -29.17 -15.07 -4.69
N PRO A 27 -29.81 -16.26 -4.62
CA PRO A 27 -29.08 -17.52 -4.41
C PRO A 27 -28.08 -17.85 -5.52
N ASP A 28 -28.35 -17.40 -6.75
CA ASP A 28 -27.47 -17.64 -7.91
C ASP A 28 -26.40 -16.56 -8.10
N ASN A 29 -26.29 -15.58 -7.20
CA ASN A 29 -25.28 -14.54 -7.32
C ASN A 29 -23.87 -15.11 -7.08
N PRO A 30 -22.89 -14.80 -7.96
CA PRO A 30 -21.53 -15.25 -7.76
C PRO A 30 -20.89 -14.68 -6.50
N ILE A 31 -20.13 -15.52 -5.80
CA ILE A 31 -19.23 -15.09 -4.73
C ILE A 31 -17.79 -15.13 -5.26
N VAL A 32 -17.08 -14.02 -5.06
CA VAL A 32 -15.64 -13.93 -5.31
C VAL A 32 -14.95 -13.50 -4.02
N PHE A 33 -13.65 -13.79 -3.91
CA PHE A 33 -12.85 -13.26 -2.82
C PHE A 33 -11.58 -12.61 -3.34
N MET A 34 -10.98 -11.78 -2.51
CA MET A 34 -9.62 -11.30 -2.73
C MET A 34 -8.82 -11.39 -1.44
N GLU A 35 -7.62 -11.96 -1.53
CA GLU A 35 -6.64 -11.95 -0.45
C GLU A 35 -5.81 -10.67 -0.49
N MET A 36 -5.82 -9.92 0.60
CA MET A 36 -5.17 -8.62 0.68
C MET A 36 -3.82 -8.74 1.36
N THR A 37 -2.81 -8.10 0.76
CA THR A 37 -1.54 -7.84 1.43
C THR A 37 -1.26 -6.34 1.53
N ALA A 38 -0.57 -5.94 2.58
CA ALA A 38 0.00 -4.61 2.73
C ALA A 38 1.51 -4.74 2.92
N GLY A 39 2.30 -4.18 2.01
CA GLY A 39 3.76 -4.25 2.10
C GLY A 39 4.35 -5.66 1.92
N GLY A 40 3.53 -6.66 1.59
CA GLY A 40 3.90 -8.07 1.53
C GLY A 40 3.28 -8.91 2.67
N ALA A 41 2.76 -8.29 3.73
CA ALA A 41 2.09 -8.99 4.83
C ALA A 41 0.61 -9.25 4.50
N PRO A 42 0.08 -10.46 4.72
CA PRO A 42 -1.36 -10.71 4.66
C PRO A 42 -2.13 -9.86 5.70
N ILE A 43 -3.14 -9.10 5.25
CA ILE A 43 -3.98 -8.27 6.12
C ILE A 43 -5.42 -8.78 6.26
N GLY A 44 -5.80 -9.76 5.44
CA GLY A 44 -7.07 -10.47 5.50
C GLY A 44 -7.65 -10.75 4.11
N THR A 45 -8.81 -11.39 4.10
CA THR A 45 -9.56 -11.70 2.87
C THR A 45 -10.82 -10.84 2.83
N ILE A 46 -11.24 -10.42 1.64
CA ILE A 46 -12.52 -9.75 1.38
C ILE A 46 -13.34 -10.68 0.52
N LYS A 47 -14.49 -11.15 1.00
CA LYS A 47 -15.45 -11.98 0.25
C LYS A 47 -16.61 -11.12 -0.19
N MET A 48 -16.99 -11.21 -1.45
CA MET A 48 -17.92 -10.28 -2.09
C MET A 48 -18.96 -11.05 -2.88
N GLU A 49 -20.21 -10.65 -2.70
CA GLU A 49 -21.32 -11.02 -3.58
C GLU A 49 -21.32 -10.09 -4.80
N LEU A 50 -21.44 -10.66 -5.99
CA LEU A 50 -21.66 -9.92 -7.23
C LEU A 50 -23.14 -10.01 -7.62
N PHE A 51 -23.79 -8.87 -7.83
CA PHE A 51 -25.21 -8.77 -8.15
C PHE A 51 -25.49 -9.10 -9.61
N ALA A 52 -25.21 -10.33 -10.02
CA ALA A 52 -25.47 -10.82 -11.38
C ALA A 52 -26.97 -10.81 -11.72
N ASP A 53 -27.84 -10.87 -10.70
CA ASP A 53 -29.29 -10.73 -10.83
C ASP A 53 -29.75 -9.34 -11.31
N VAL A 54 -28.95 -8.29 -11.09
CA VAL A 54 -29.27 -6.90 -11.49
C VAL A 54 -28.31 -6.35 -12.55
N CYS A 55 -27.01 -6.60 -12.39
CA CYS A 55 -25.96 -6.10 -13.27
C CYS A 55 -25.13 -7.27 -13.85
N PRO A 56 -25.72 -8.19 -14.64
CA PRO A 56 -25.04 -9.40 -15.11
C PRO A 56 -23.77 -9.13 -15.91
N LYS A 57 -23.72 -8.09 -16.76
CA LYS A 57 -22.52 -7.77 -17.55
C LYS A 57 -21.41 -7.21 -16.67
N THR A 58 -21.77 -6.33 -15.75
CA THR A 58 -20.81 -5.70 -14.83
C THR A 58 -20.24 -6.73 -13.85
N ALA A 59 -21.11 -7.59 -13.30
CA ALA A 59 -20.73 -8.71 -12.44
C ALA A 59 -19.81 -9.69 -13.17
N GLU A 60 -20.12 -10.07 -14.41
CA GLU A 60 -19.30 -11.02 -15.18
C GLU A 60 -17.92 -10.44 -15.54
N ASN A 61 -17.86 -9.15 -15.91
CA ASN A 61 -16.59 -8.45 -16.12
C ASN A 61 -15.70 -8.51 -14.87
N PHE A 62 -16.27 -8.21 -13.70
CA PHE A 62 -15.53 -8.26 -12.44
C PHE A 62 -15.12 -9.68 -12.06
N ARG A 63 -16.02 -10.66 -12.21
CA ARG A 63 -15.79 -12.07 -11.90
C ARG A 63 -14.63 -12.64 -12.71
N GLN A 64 -14.60 -12.41 -14.02
CA GLN A 64 -13.53 -12.93 -14.87
C GLN A 64 -12.16 -12.32 -14.54
N PHE A 65 -12.11 -11.05 -14.15
CA PHE A 65 -10.86 -10.45 -13.67
C PHE A 65 -10.46 -10.94 -12.28
N CYS A 66 -11.41 -11.37 -11.44
CA CYS A 66 -11.06 -12.08 -10.22
C CYS A 66 -10.39 -13.41 -10.57
N THR A 67 -11.01 -14.25 -11.41
CA THR A 67 -10.57 -15.63 -11.69
C THR A 67 -9.39 -15.76 -12.63
N GLY A 68 -9.14 -14.75 -13.48
CA GLY A 68 -8.18 -14.84 -14.57
C GLY A 68 -8.65 -15.73 -15.73
N GLU A 69 -9.95 -16.01 -15.83
CA GLU A 69 -10.54 -16.69 -17.00
C GLU A 69 -10.39 -15.85 -18.27
N TYR A 70 -10.45 -14.53 -18.13
CA TYR A 70 -10.16 -13.63 -19.23
C TYR A 70 -8.68 -13.70 -19.59
N ARG A 71 -8.39 -13.90 -20.88
CA ARG A 71 -7.03 -13.99 -21.41
C ARG A 71 -6.80 -12.96 -22.50
N ARG A 72 -5.63 -12.32 -22.46
CA ARG A 72 -5.12 -11.46 -23.53
C ARG A 72 -3.84 -12.08 -24.05
N ASP A 73 -3.80 -12.34 -25.36
CA ASP A 73 -2.68 -13.00 -26.03
C ASP A 73 -2.30 -14.35 -25.36
N GLY A 74 -3.31 -15.08 -24.88
CA GLY A 74 -3.13 -16.37 -24.20
C GLY A 74 -2.73 -16.30 -22.72
N VAL A 75 -2.48 -15.10 -22.19
CA VAL A 75 -2.07 -14.88 -20.79
C VAL A 75 -3.28 -14.47 -19.95
N PRO A 76 -3.56 -15.13 -18.80
CA PRO A 76 -4.56 -14.68 -17.84
C PRO A 76 -4.30 -13.23 -17.40
N VAL A 77 -5.35 -12.40 -17.45
CA VAL A 77 -5.28 -11.00 -17.02
C VAL A 77 -6.40 -10.73 -16.02
N GLY A 78 -6.11 -9.95 -14.99
CA GLY A 78 -7.09 -9.62 -13.98
C GLY A 78 -6.48 -9.00 -12.74
N TYR A 79 -7.19 -9.13 -11.63
CA TYR A 79 -6.89 -8.42 -10.40
C TYR A 79 -5.71 -8.96 -9.62
N LYS A 80 -5.21 -10.16 -9.93
CA LYS A 80 -4.01 -10.68 -9.27
C LYS A 80 -2.83 -9.73 -9.47
N ASN A 81 -2.22 -9.32 -8.37
CA ASN A 81 -1.16 -8.31 -8.23
C ASN A 81 -1.58 -6.85 -8.52
N ALA A 82 -2.85 -6.58 -8.79
CA ALA A 82 -3.34 -5.20 -8.89
C ALA A 82 -3.37 -4.54 -7.50
N GLN A 83 -3.52 -3.23 -7.47
CA GLN A 83 -3.38 -2.42 -6.27
C GLN A 83 -4.62 -1.58 -5.99
N PHE A 84 -4.77 -1.19 -4.73
CA PHE A 84 -5.57 -0.01 -4.38
C PHE A 84 -4.70 1.23 -4.56
N HIS A 85 -4.84 1.92 -5.70
CA HIS A 85 -4.05 3.11 -6.03
C HIS A 85 -4.59 4.39 -5.39
N ARG A 86 -5.81 4.36 -4.85
CA ARG A 86 -6.45 5.51 -4.19
C ARG A 86 -7.30 5.06 -3.00
N VAL A 87 -7.03 5.61 -1.81
CA VAL A 87 -7.73 5.29 -0.56
C VAL A 87 -8.15 6.59 0.11
N ILE A 88 -9.44 6.82 0.30
CA ILE A 88 -9.96 8.01 0.96
C ILE A 88 -10.77 7.58 2.17
N LYS A 89 -10.25 7.89 3.35
CA LYS A 89 -10.90 7.59 4.63
C LYS A 89 -12.30 8.20 4.68
N ASP A 90 -13.24 7.46 5.26
CA ASP A 90 -14.65 7.81 5.39
C ASP A 90 -15.36 8.03 4.03
N PHE A 91 -14.76 7.56 2.94
CA PHE A 91 -15.33 7.64 1.59
C PHE A 91 -15.25 6.31 0.85
N MET A 92 -14.08 5.93 0.32
CA MET A 92 -13.92 4.72 -0.49
C MET A 92 -12.46 4.29 -0.66
N ILE A 93 -12.27 3.01 -1.02
CA ILE A 93 -11.00 2.46 -1.50
C ILE A 93 -11.15 2.05 -2.97
N GLN A 94 -10.31 2.59 -3.86
CA GLN A 94 -10.35 2.36 -5.31
C GLN A 94 -9.11 1.60 -5.78
N GLY A 95 -9.34 0.59 -6.60
CA GLY A 95 -8.31 -0.28 -7.16
C GLY A 95 -8.73 -0.87 -8.51
N GLY A 96 -8.12 -2.00 -8.87
CA GLY A 96 -8.47 -2.76 -10.07
C GLY A 96 -7.79 -2.30 -11.37
N ASP A 97 -6.95 -1.25 -11.31
CA ASP A 97 -6.10 -0.87 -12.43
C ASP A 97 -4.88 -1.81 -12.54
N PHE A 98 -5.06 -2.96 -13.18
CA PHE A 98 -3.96 -3.88 -13.51
C PHE A 98 -3.27 -3.56 -14.84
N VAL A 99 -3.66 -2.46 -15.51
CA VAL A 99 -3.08 -2.06 -16.79
C VAL A 99 -1.91 -1.11 -16.55
N ASN A 100 -2.14 -0.04 -15.77
CA ASN A 100 -1.14 0.98 -15.47
C ASN A 100 -0.83 1.09 -13.97
N GLY A 101 -1.75 0.67 -13.09
CA GLY A 101 -1.55 0.71 -11.64
C GLY A 101 -1.57 2.11 -11.01
N ASP A 102 -2.02 3.11 -11.75
CA ASP A 102 -2.02 4.52 -11.33
C ASP A 102 -3.40 5.20 -11.41
N GLY A 103 -4.41 4.46 -11.85
CA GLY A 103 -5.79 4.93 -12.02
C GLY A 103 -6.11 5.42 -13.42
N THR A 104 -5.17 5.35 -14.37
CA THR A 104 -5.41 5.72 -15.78
C THR A 104 -5.76 4.53 -16.66
N GLY A 105 -5.45 3.31 -16.21
CA GLY A 105 -5.69 2.10 -16.98
C GLY A 105 -7.16 1.73 -17.06
N MET A 106 -7.62 1.38 -18.26
CA MET A 106 -9.00 1.03 -18.52
C MET A 106 -9.08 -0.10 -19.55
N THR A 107 -9.68 -1.21 -19.15
CA THR A 107 -9.97 -2.36 -20.01
C THR A 107 -11.15 -3.12 -19.44
N SER A 108 -11.83 -3.91 -20.26
CA SER A 108 -12.92 -4.79 -19.84
C SER A 108 -12.84 -6.10 -20.61
N ILE A 109 -13.61 -7.10 -20.20
CA ILE A 109 -13.73 -8.33 -20.99
C ILE A 109 -14.43 -8.10 -22.34
N TYR A 110 -15.07 -6.94 -22.51
CA TYR A 110 -15.82 -6.53 -23.70
C TYR A 110 -15.04 -5.58 -24.63
N GLY A 111 -13.75 -5.32 -24.35
CA GLY A 111 -12.93 -4.35 -25.07
C GLY A 111 -12.36 -3.28 -24.15
N SER A 112 -12.19 -2.04 -24.62
CA SER A 112 -11.59 -0.97 -23.82
C SER A 112 -12.49 -0.48 -22.68
N LYS A 113 -13.79 -0.30 -22.95
CA LYS A 113 -14.81 0.21 -22.02
C LYS A 113 -16.17 -0.41 -22.29
N PHE A 114 -17.09 -0.34 -21.33
CA PHE A 114 -18.50 -0.69 -21.51
C PHE A 114 -19.45 0.29 -20.83
N ARG A 115 -20.71 0.26 -21.26
CA ARG A 115 -21.78 1.18 -20.83
C ARG A 115 -22.22 0.95 -19.39
N ASP A 116 -22.84 1.95 -18.79
CA ASP A 116 -23.54 1.79 -17.51
C ASP A 116 -24.73 0.86 -17.72
N GLU A 117 -24.80 -0.22 -16.92
CA GLU A 117 -25.82 -1.26 -17.11
C GLU A 117 -27.19 -0.82 -16.59
N ASN A 118 -27.23 -0.29 -15.37
CA ASN A 118 -28.35 0.42 -14.75
C ASN A 118 -27.85 1.18 -13.50
N PHE A 119 -28.77 1.90 -12.82
CA PHE A 119 -28.51 2.60 -11.57
C PHE A 119 -29.58 2.28 -10.51
N ASP A 120 -30.06 1.03 -10.49
CA ASP A 120 -31.18 0.62 -9.64
C ASP A 120 -30.78 0.47 -8.16
N LEU A 121 -29.48 0.31 -7.91
CA LEU A 121 -28.89 0.12 -6.58
C LEU A 121 -28.11 1.37 -6.14
N GLU A 122 -28.17 1.65 -4.84
CA GLU A 122 -27.63 2.88 -4.23
C GLU A 122 -26.38 2.60 -3.38
N HIS A 123 -25.54 3.61 -3.19
CA HIS A 123 -24.37 3.58 -2.32
C HIS A 123 -24.75 3.77 -0.85
N SER A 124 -25.66 2.90 -0.38
CA SER A 124 -26.41 3.01 0.88
C SER A 124 -25.57 2.90 2.17
N GLY A 125 -24.32 2.46 2.08
CA GLY A 125 -23.45 2.27 3.25
C GLY A 125 -22.07 1.74 2.91
N PRO A 126 -21.27 1.39 3.92
CA PRO A 126 -19.94 0.79 3.73
C PRO A 126 -20.04 -0.64 3.16
N GLY A 127 -19.02 -1.03 2.39
CA GLY A 127 -18.90 -2.37 1.82
C GLY A 127 -19.64 -2.56 0.49
N ILE A 128 -20.15 -1.50 -0.14
CA ILE A 128 -20.77 -1.57 -1.47
C ILE A 128 -19.68 -1.53 -2.54
N LEU A 129 -19.74 -2.46 -3.50
CA LEU A 129 -18.87 -2.48 -4.68
C LEU A 129 -19.50 -1.67 -5.81
N SER A 130 -18.71 -0.80 -6.43
CA SER A 130 -19.17 0.04 -7.52
C SER A 130 -18.08 0.31 -8.56
N MET A 131 -18.48 0.49 -9.82
CA MET A 131 -17.55 0.70 -10.92
C MET A 131 -16.97 2.11 -10.89
N ALA A 132 -15.64 2.20 -10.94
CA ALA A 132 -14.99 3.47 -11.21
C ALA A 132 -15.05 3.74 -12.73
N ASN A 133 -15.37 4.97 -13.10
CA ASN A 133 -15.47 5.40 -14.50
C ASN A 133 -14.87 6.81 -14.67
N ALA A 134 -14.71 7.23 -15.92
CA ALA A 134 -14.23 8.56 -16.31
C ALA A 134 -15.35 9.37 -16.99
N GLY A 135 -16.57 9.26 -16.45
CA GLY A 135 -17.80 9.81 -17.03
C GLY A 135 -18.81 8.73 -17.44
N PRO A 136 -20.01 9.13 -17.89
CA PRO A 136 -21.06 8.19 -18.29
C PRO A 136 -20.56 7.17 -19.32
N ASP A 137 -21.00 5.92 -19.18
CA ASP A 137 -20.70 4.82 -20.11
C ASP A 137 -19.20 4.50 -20.30
N THR A 138 -18.39 4.69 -19.26
CA THR A 138 -16.95 4.44 -19.31
C THR A 138 -16.45 3.44 -18.28
N ASN A 139 -17.26 2.42 -17.97
CA ASN A 139 -16.84 1.34 -17.09
C ASN A 139 -15.70 0.53 -17.72
N GLY A 140 -14.78 0.05 -16.88
CA GLY A 140 -13.62 -0.74 -17.30
C GLY A 140 -13.26 -1.82 -16.28
N CYS A 141 -12.02 -1.81 -15.80
CA CYS A 141 -11.52 -2.76 -14.81
C CYS A 141 -11.43 -2.15 -13.41
N GLN A 142 -11.45 -0.83 -13.30
CA GLN A 142 -11.34 -0.17 -12.01
C GLN A 142 -12.67 -0.23 -11.25
N PHE A 143 -12.57 -0.43 -9.95
CA PHE A 143 -13.70 -0.47 -9.03
C PHE A 143 -13.34 0.23 -7.73
N PHE A 144 -14.34 0.52 -6.92
CA PHE A 144 -14.16 0.95 -5.55
C PHE A 144 -15.10 0.23 -4.59
N ILE A 145 -14.68 0.16 -3.33
CA ILE A 145 -15.49 -0.31 -2.20
C ILE A 145 -15.77 0.90 -1.31
N THR A 146 -17.04 1.17 -1.03
CA THR A 146 -17.43 2.29 -0.15
C THR A 146 -16.99 2.03 1.29
N CYS A 147 -16.58 3.08 2.00
CA CYS A 147 -16.27 3.04 3.43
C CYS A 147 -17.29 3.83 4.27
N ALA A 148 -18.18 4.58 3.62
CA ALA A 148 -19.34 5.25 4.20
C ALA A 148 -20.50 5.24 3.19
N LYS A 149 -21.63 5.83 3.58
CA LYS A 149 -22.76 6.07 2.69
C LYS A 149 -22.42 7.21 1.71
N CYS A 150 -22.68 7.01 0.41
CA CYS A 150 -22.18 7.89 -0.66
C CYS A 150 -23.27 8.27 -1.68
N ASP A 151 -24.42 8.78 -1.24
CA ASP A 151 -25.59 9.10 -2.09
C ASP A 151 -25.27 10.00 -3.30
N PHE A 152 -24.24 10.83 -3.19
CA PHE A 152 -23.82 11.73 -4.28
C PHE A 152 -23.21 10.99 -5.49
N LEU A 153 -22.90 9.70 -5.35
CA LEU A 153 -22.44 8.80 -6.42
C LEU A 153 -23.58 8.06 -7.11
N ASP A 154 -24.78 8.08 -6.55
CA ASP A 154 -25.94 7.42 -7.14
C ASP A 154 -26.21 7.99 -8.53
N LYS A 155 -26.59 7.11 -9.46
CA LYS A 155 -26.83 7.43 -10.88
C LYS A 155 -25.60 7.90 -11.66
N LYS A 156 -24.41 7.79 -11.08
CA LYS A 156 -23.12 8.11 -11.72
C LYS A 156 -22.18 6.92 -11.79
N HIS A 157 -22.30 6.01 -10.83
CA HIS A 157 -21.48 4.80 -10.74
C HIS A 157 -22.38 3.58 -10.55
N VAL A 158 -22.13 2.53 -11.32
CA VAL A 158 -22.91 1.28 -11.28
C VAL A 158 -22.51 0.49 -10.04
N VAL A 159 -23.45 0.33 -9.11
CA VAL A 159 -23.32 -0.63 -7.99
C VAL A 159 -23.53 -2.04 -8.54
N PHE A 160 -22.57 -2.94 -8.28
CA PHE A 160 -22.58 -4.30 -8.84
C PHE A 160 -22.30 -5.40 -7.82
N GLY A 161 -22.14 -5.07 -6.54
CA GLY A 161 -21.91 -6.07 -5.51
C GLY A 161 -21.82 -5.48 -4.10
N ARG A 162 -21.55 -6.36 -3.13
CA ARG A 162 -21.25 -5.96 -1.75
C ARG A 162 -20.28 -6.93 -1.09
N VAL A 163 -19.60 -6.45 -0.05
CA VAL A 163 -18.80 -7.27 0.87
C VAL A 163 -19.74 -8.09 1.76
N LEU A 164 -19.56 -9.41 1.75
CA LEU A 164 -20.23 -10.34 2.67
C LEU A 164 -19.39 -10.51 3.95
N ASP A 165 -18.08 -10.67 3.77
CA ASP A 165 -17.12 -10.91 4.85
C ASP A 165 -15.80 -10.17 4.54
N GLY A 166 -15.08 -9.76 5.59
CA GLY A 166 -13.85 -9.00 5.44
C GLY A 166 -14.01 -7.48 5.47
N LEU A 167 -15.12 -6.95 6.00
CA LEU A 167 -15.26 -5.50 6.20
C LEU A 167 -14.18 -4.94 7.14
N LEU A 168 -13.69 -5.73 8.11
CA LEU A 168 -12.52 -5.37 8.91
C LEU A 168 -11.25 -5.21 8.06
N THR A 169 -11.08 -6.02 7.01
CA THR A 169 -9.97 -5.88 6.05
C THR A 169 -10.10 -4.58 5.25
N VAL A 170 -11.31 -4.24 4.79
CA VAL A 170 -11.60 -2.95 4.15
C VAL A 170 -11.25 -1.79 5.09
N ARG A 171 -11.63 -1.85 6.37
CA ARG A 171 -11.27 -0.83 7.37
C ARG A 171 -9.76 -0.75 7.62
N LYS A 172 -9.02 -1.85 7.57
CA LYS A 172 -7.55 -1.81 7.64
C LYS A 172 -6.97 -1.05 6.45
N ILE A 173 -7.43 -1.34 5.24
CA ILE A 173 -7.00 -0.66 4.00
C ILE A 173 -7.32 0.83 4.07
N GLU A 174 -8.56 1.17 4.47
CA GLU A 174 -9.04 2.55 4.62
C GLU A 174 -8.16 3.39 5.56
N ASN A 175 -7.63 2.78 6.62
CA ASN A 175 -6.80 3.47 7.62
C ASN A 175 -5.29 3.45 7.30
N VAL A 176 -4.89 2.95 6.12
CA VAL A 176 -3.50 3.06 5.67
C VAL A 176 -3.18 4.54 5.41
N PRO A 177 -2.04 5.06 5.88
CA PRO A 177 -1.61 6.44 5.58
C PRO A 177 -1.56 6.69 4.07
N THR A 178 -1.94 7.87 3.61
CA THR A 178 -1.99 8.20 2.19
C THR A 178 -1.15 9.44 1.87
N GLY A 179 -0.59 9.48 0.67
CA GLY A 179 0.13 10.65 0.14
C GLY A 179 -0.67 11.46 -0.85
N GLN A 180 0.04 12.12 -1.76
CA GLN A 180 -0.55 12.88 -2.87
C GLN A 180 -1.57 12.03 -3.65
N ASN A 181 -2.66 12.66 -4.07
CA ASN A 181 -3.79 12.03 -4.74
C ASN A 181 -4.44 10.87 -3.96
N ASN A 182 -4.25 10.84 -2.63
CA ASN A 182 -4.72 9.79 -1.74
C ASN A 182 -4.13 8.40 -2.04
N LYS A 183 -2.91 8.35 -2.60
CA LYS A 183 -2.21 7.10 -2.87
C LYS A 183 -1.70 6.47 -1.58
N PRO A 184 -1.99 5.18 -1.27
CA PRO A 184 -1.53 4.54 -0.05
C PRO A 184 0.00 4.54 0.11
N LYS A 185 0.47 5.03 1.25
CA LYS A 185 1.85 5.00 1.74
C LYS A 185 1.95 3.93 2.82
N ILE A 186 2.65 2.85 2.51
CA ILE A 186 3.02 1.85 3.52
C ILE A 186 4.51 2.02 3.76
N PRO A 187 4.94 2.42 4.97
CA PRO A 187 6.35 2.62 5.26
C PRO A 187 7.08 1.28 5.14
N ILE A 188 7.80 1.14 4.04
CA ILE A 188 8.69 0.01 3.76
C ILE A 188 10.09 0.41 4.19
N VAL A 189 10.67 -0.37 5.09
CA VAL A 189 12.05 -0.27 5.52
C VAL A 189 12.83 -1.44 4.93
N VAL A 190 13.95 -1.14 4.29
CA VAL A 190 14.86 -2.17 3.79
C VAL A 190 16.12 -2.19 4.64
N LEU A 191 16.55 -3.38 5.05
CA LEU A 191 17.84 -3.62 5.70
C LEU A 191 18.89 -3.92 4.62
N LEU A 192 19.95 -3.14 4.61
CA LEU A 192 21.05 -3.16 3.65
C LEU A 192 22.38 -3.37 4.38
N GLY A 193 23.39 -3.88 3.69
CA GLY A 193 24.70 -4.16 4.30
C GLY A 193 25.18 -5.56 4.01
N GLU A 194 26.50 -5.77 4.03
CA GLU A 194 27.16 -7.00 3.55
C GLU A 194 26.60 -8.30 4.17
N GLY A 195 26.94 -9.42 3.56
CA GLY A 195 26.73 -10.73 4.17
C GLY A 195 27.26 -10.76 5.61
N ALA A 196 26.48 -11.34 6.53
CA ALA A 196 26.85 -11.56 7.93
C ALA A 196 27.10 -10.30 8.81
N VAL A 197 26.73 -9.09 8.36
CA VAL A 197 26.77 -7.89 9.23
C VAL A 197 25.69 -7.89 10.33
N GLY A 198 24.72 -8.81 10.24
CA GLY A 198 23.69 -9.04 11.27
C GLY A 198 22.32 -8.40 10.98
N LYS A 199 21.98 -8.15 9.71
CA LYS A 199 20.67 -7.63 9.27
C LYS A 199 19.49 -8.48 9.77
N THR A 200 19.51 -9.76 9.43
CA THR A 200 18.49 -10.74 9.87
C THR A 200 18.41 -10.82 11.39
N SER A 201 19.55 -10.84 12.07
CA SER A 201 19.61 -10.87 13.53
C SER A 201 19.00 -9.61 14.17
N LEU A 202 19.23 -8.43 13.59
CA LEU A 202 18.60 -7.17 14.04
C LEU A 202 17.09 -7.20 13.80
N MET A 203 16.65 -7.66 12.62
CA MET A 203 15.23 -7.80 12.30
C MET A 203 14.53 -8.75 13.28
N LEU A 204 15.05 -9.96 13.46
CA LEU A 204 14.48 -10.96 14.37
C LEU A 204 14.55 -10.51 15.83
N ARG A 205 15.63 -9.84 16.23
CA ARG A 205 15.72 -9.27 17.58
C ARG A 205 14.65 -8.22 17.80
N TYR A 206 14.43 -7.36 16.82
CA TYR A 206 13.41 -6.32 16.94
C TYR A 206 11.99 -6.88 16.91
N VAL A 207 11.67 -7.74 15.96
CA VAL A 207 10.31 -8.23 15.73
C VAL A 207 9.92 -9.30 16.73
N GLU A 208 10.80 -10.27 16.97
CA GLU A 208 10.49 -11.48 17.74
C GLU A 208 11.23 -11.57 19.08
N ASN A 209 12.14 -10.63 19.37
CA ASN A 209 13.06 -10.71 20.50
C ASN A 209 13.91 -12.00 20.53
N LYS A 210 14.29 -12.50 19.34
CA LYS A 210 15.12 -13.71 19.19
C LYS A 210 16.49 -13.38 18.62
N PHE A 211 17.47 -14.20 18.99
CA PHE A 211 18.81 -14.19 18.39
C PHE A 211 19.31 -15.63 18.24
N ASN A 212 19.85 -15.95 17.07
CA ASN A 212 20.46 -17.25 16.78
C ASN A 212 21.98 -17.06 16.59
N PRO A 213 22.84 -17.58 17.49
CA PRO A 213 24.28 -17.48 17.35
C PRO A 213 24.84 -18.32 16.20
N GLN A 214 24.10 -19.31 15.70
CA GLN A 214 24.48 -20.17 14.57
C GLN A 214 23.79 -19.76 13.26
N HIS A 215 23.30 -18.52 13.17
CA HIS A 215 22.60 -18.07 11.98
C HIS A 215 23.52 -18.10 10.75
N ILE A 216 23.19 -18.96 9.80
CA ILE A 216 23.88 -19.10 8.50
C ILE A 216 23.45 -17.93 7.61
N SER A 217 24.29 -17.51 6.65
CA SER A 217 23.97 -16.43 5.71
C SER A 217 22.58 -16.57 5.10
N THR A 218 21.88 -15.45 5.00
CA THR A 218 20.51 -15.35 4.49
C THR A 218 20.46 -15.69 3.01
N LEU A 219 19.81 -16.81 2.67
CA LEU A 219 19.75 -17.31 1.29
C LEU A 219 18.72 -16.58 0.43
N GLN A 220 17.61 -16.11 1.03
CA GLN A 220 16.51 -15.43 0.35
C GLN A 220 16.07 -14.22 1.16
N ALA A 221 15.53 -13.20 0.48
CA ALA A 221 14.97 -12.05 1.18
C ALA A 221 13.84 -12.49 2.11
N SER A 222 13.85 -12.00 3.34
CA SER A 222 12.81 -12.27 4.33
C SER A 222 12.05 -10.98 4.64
N PHE A 223 10.77 -11.15 4.98
CA PHE A 223 9.88 -10.03 5.21
C PHE A 223 9.14 -10.22 6.53
N LEU A 224 9.27 -9.25 7.43
CA LEU A 224 8.56 -9.24 8.71
C LEU A 224 7.91 -7.87 8.94
N SER A 225 6.82 -7.88 9.71
CA SER A 225 6.09 -6.66 10.07
C SER A 225 5.97 -6.52 11.58
N LYS A 226 6.02 -5.28 12.08
CA LYS A 226 5.80 -4.97 13.50
C LYS A 226 4.90 -3.76 13.67
N LYS A 227 3.87 -3.91 14.52
CA LYS A 227 2.98 -2.81 14.92
C LYS A 227 3.59 -2.02 16.06
N LEU A 228 3.55 -0.70 15.95
CA LEU A 228 4.19 0.25 16.84
C LEU A 228 3.20 1.37 17.15
N LEU A 229 3.21 1.85 18.40
CA LEU A 229 2.49 3.07 18.78
C LEU A 229 3.47 4.24 18.76
N VAL A 230 3.37 5.11 17.76
CA VAL A 230 4.24 6.28 17.61
C VAL A 230 3.40 7.55 17.69
N ASN A 231 3.70 8.42 18.66
CA ASN A 231 2.96 9.67 18.89
C ASN A 231 1.44 9.47 19.04
N GLY A 232 1.01 8.36 19.63
CA GLY A 232 -0.40 8.01 19.80
C GLY A 232 -1.08 7.40 18.56
N GLN A 233 -0.35 7.22 17.45
CA GLN A 233 -0.82 6.55 16.24
C GLN A 233 -0.24 5.14 16.12
N MET A 234 -1.09 4.17 15.80
CA MET A 234 -0.65 2.82 15.48
C MET A 234 -0.11 2.78 14.05
N VAL A 235 1.16 2.41 13.90
CA VAL A 235 1.87 2.29 12.63
C VAL A 235 2.39 0.86 12.48
N GLU A 236 2.28 0.31 11.28
CA GLU A 236 2.86 -0.99 10.94
C GLU A 236 4.13 -0.79 10.13
N LEU A 237 5.27 -1.13 10.73
CA LEU A 237 6.57 -1.07 10.07
C LEU A 237 6.80 -2.36 9.31
N ASN A 238 6.97 -2.26 7.99
CA ASN A 238 7.19 -3.38 7.10
C ASN A 238 8.69 -3.46 6.79
N ILE A 239 9.36 -4.53 7.23
CA ILE A 239 10.82 -4.66 7.19
C ILE A 239 11.21 -5.77 6.21
N TRP A 240 11.96 -5.38 5.18
CA TRP A 240 12.60 -6.28 4.23
C TRP A 240 14.05 -6.52 4.62
N ASP A 241 14.40 -7.76 4.90
CA ASP A 241 15.77 -8.21 5.12
C ASP A 241 16.32 -8.83 3.85
N THR A 242 17.42 -8.26 3.34
CA THR A 242 18.06 -8.66 2.09
C THR A 242 19.16 -9.70 2.34
N ALA A 243 19.46 -10.52 1.33
CA ALA A 243 20.43 -11.62 1.45
C ALA A 243 21.91 -11.18 1.70
N GLY A 244 22.25 -9.88 1.71
CA GLY A 244 23.65 -9.44 1.84
C GLY A 244 24.48 -9.68 0.58
N GLN A 245 23.82 -9.75 -0.58
CA GLN A 245 24.42 -9.98 -1.91
C GLN A 245 24.28 -8.75 -2.83
N GLU A 246 23.96 -7.58 -2.29
CA GLU A 246 23.86 -6.28 -2.98
C GLU A 246 24.98 -5.94 -3.98
N LYS A 247 26.20 -6.52 -3.84
CA LYS A 247 27.28 -6.43 -4.84
C LYS A 247 26.91 -7.05 -6.19
N PHE A 248 25.97 -7.99 -6.19
CA PHE A 248 25.38 -8.60 -7.38
C PHE A 248 24.18 -7.74 -7.81
N HIS A 249 24.50 -6.69 -8.57
CA HIS A 249 23.63 -5.61 -9.07
C HIS A 249 22.24 -5.97 -9.63
N ALA A 250 21.93 -7.25 -9.86
CA ALA A 250 20.72 -7.67 -10.57
C ALA A 250 19.43 -7.65 -9.72
N LEU A 251 19.51 -7.84 -8.41
CA LEU A 251 18.31 -7.99 -7.54
C LEU A 251 18.00 -6.75 -6.69
N GLY A 252 18.95 -5.84 -6.53
CA GLY A 252 18.81 -4.65 -5.68
C GLY A 252 17.62 -3.74 -6.03
N PRO A 253 17.46 -3.31 -7.29
CA PRO A 253 16.39 -2.38 -7.68
C PRO A 253 14.97 -2.85 -7.37
N ILE A 254 14.74 -4.16 -7.22
CA ILE A 254 13.42 -4.73 -6.91
C ILE A 254 13.02 -4.43 -5.45
N TYR A 255 13.98 -4.41 -4.53
CA TYR A 255 13.72 -4.15 -3.11
C TYR A 255 13.82 -2.67 -2.74
N TYR A 256 14.65 -1.90 -3.46
CA TYR A 256 14.93 -0.50 -3.12
C TYR A 256 13.87 0.48 -3.63
N ARG A 257 13.28 0.16 -4.79
CA ARG A 257 12.26 0.98 -5.44
C ARG A 257 11.05 1.10 -4.52
N ASP A 258 10.67 2.33 -4.18
CA ASP A 258 9.55 2.69 -3.30
C ASP A 258 9.74 2.40 -1.79
N SER A 259 10.98 2.12 -1.35
CA SER A 259 11.30 2.09 0.08
C SER A 259 11.22 3.49 0.68
N HIS A 260 10.59 3.61 1.86
CA HIS A 260 10.41 4.89 2.54
C HIS A 260 11.62 5.19 3.44
N GLY A 261 12.25 4.14 3.96
CA GLY A 261 13.48 4.22 4.74
C GLY A 261 14.41 3.06 4.47
N ALA A 262 15.69 3.26 4.77
CA ALA A 262 16.72 2.26 4.63
C ALA A 262 17.64 2.28 5.86
N LEU A 263 17.91 1.08 6.40
CA LEU A 263 18.94 0.88 7.42
C LEU A 263 20.15 0.25 6.75
N LEU A 264 21.22 1.02 6.59
CA LEU A 264 22.50 0.50 6.15
C LEU A 264 23.30 0.01 7.34
N ILE A 265 23.47 -1.30 7.43
CA ILE A 265 24.10 -1.97 8.56
C ILE A 265 25.53 -2.37 8.17
N TYR A 266 26.48 -2.05 9.02
CA TYR A 266 27.86 -2.53 8.90
C TYR A 266 28.29 -3.23 10.18
N ASP A 267 29.31 -4.08 10.07
CA ASP A 267 29.95 -4.73 11.20
C ASP A 267 31.06 -3.81 11.72
N ILE A 268 31.06 -3.44 13.00
CA ILE A 268 32.10 -2.57 13.57
C ILE A 268 33.52 -3.16 13.48
N THR A 269 33.64 -4.46 13.19
CA THR A 269 34.90 -5.16 12.99
C THR A 269 35.35 -5.22 11.53
N ASP A 270 34.57 -4.72 10.57
CA ASP A 270 34.92 -4.67 9.13
C ASP A 270 34.84 -3.23 8.56
N VAL A 271 35.87 -2.84 7.81
CA VAL A 271 36.11 -1.46 7.33
C VAL A 271 35.35 -1.15 6.04
N LYS A 272 34.65 -2.12 5.43
CA LYS A 272 34.01 -1.93 4.12
C LYS A 272 32.70 -1.13 4.21
N ILE A 273 32.71 0.11 3.71
CA ILE A 273 31.53 1.00 3.66
C ILE A 273 31.25 1.46 2.21
N TRP A 274 30.02 1.30 1.70
CA TRP A 274 29.66 1.55 0.28
C TRP A 274 28.41 2.45 0.07
N VAL A 275 28.29 3.54 0.83
CA VAL A 275 27.01 4.31 0.93
C VAL A 275 26.69 5.18 -0.29
N LYS A 276 27.69 5.71 -0.99
CA LYS A 276 27.45 6.58 -2.17
C LYS A 276 26.69 5.85 -3.28
N GLU A 277 27.00 4.57 -3.46
CA GLU A 277 26.31 3.71 -4.42
C GLU A 277 24.87 3.42 -4.00
N LEU A 278 24.63 3.20 -2.71
CA LEU A 278 23.29 2.99 -2.17
C LEU A 278 22.38 4.19 -2.33
N LYS A 279 22.89 5.39 -2.04
CA LYS A 279 22.09 6.61 -2.20
C LYS A 279 21.62 6.79 -3.65
N ARG A 280 22.48 6.47 -4.62
CA ARG A 280 22.11 6.47 -6.03
C ARG A 280 20.98 5.48 -6.34
N MET A 281 20.93 4.34 -5.65
CA MET A 281 19.90 3.30 -5.87
C MET A 281 18.58 3.59 -5.14
N LEU A 282 18.64 4.15 -3.93
CA LEU A 282 17.46 4.49 -3.11
C LEU A 282 16.78 5.78 -3.57
N GLY A 283 17.49 6.67 -4.26
CA GLY A 283 17.04 8.02 -4.57
C GLY A 283 17.18 8.99 -3.39
N ASP A 284 16.91 10.27 -3.62
CA ASP A 284 17.10 11.32 -2.60
C ASP A 284 15.98 11.37 -1.55
N ASP A 285 14.86 10.70 -1.81
CA ASP A 285 13.65 10.76 -0.97
C ASP A 285 13.66 9.74 0.19
N ALA A 286 14.47 8.68 0.12
CA ALA A 286 14.52 7.64 1.15
C ALA A 286 15.16 8.15 2.46
N TYR A 287 14.61 7.77 3.61
CA TYR A 287 15.19 8.13 4.91
C TYR A 287 16.28 7.12 5.31
N LEU A 288 17.54 7.54 5.19
CA LEU A 288 18.70 6.68 5.38
C LEU A 288 19.27 6.83 6.79
N MET A 289 19.54 5.69 7.45
CA MET A 289 20.32 5.61 8.68
C MET A 289 21.44 4.60 8.52
N ILE A 290 22.58 4.85 9.17
CA ILE A 290 23.75 3.98 9.16
C ILE A 290 23.91 3.36 10.55
N ILE A 291 24.02 2.04 10.61
CA ILE A 291 23.99 1.26 11.85
C ILE A 291 25.28 0.46 12.00
N GLY A 292 26.08 0.81 13.00
CA GLY A 292 27.23 0.01 13.43
C GLY A 292 26.77 -1.14 14.31
N ASN A 293 26.72 -2.35 13.77
CA ASN A 293 26.26 -3.52 14.50
C ASN A 293 27.43 -4.33 15.07
N LYS A 294 27.12 -5.16 16.07
CA LYS A 294 28.04 -6.02 16.83
C LYS A 294 28.95 -5.28 17.82
N VAL A 295 28.43 -4.25 18.49
CA VAL A 295 29.17 -3.58 19.57
C VAL A 295 29.53 -4.48 20.75
N ASP A 296 28.94 -5.67 20.85
CA ASP A 296 29.41 -6.73 21.76
C ASP A 296 30.85 -7.19 21.46
N LEU A 297 31.40 -6.86 20.27
CA LEU A 297 32.76 -7.13 19.84
C LEU A 297 33.67 -5.89 19.90
N GLU A 298 33.40 -4.93 20.81
CA GLU A 298 34.14 -3.66 20.94
C GLU A 298 35.67 -3.82 20.96
N ARG A 299 36.18 -4.89 21.59
CA ARG A 299 37.63 -5.18 21.66
C ARG A 299 38.26 -5.43 20.29
N ASN A 300 37.45 -5.78 19.29
CA ASN A 300 37.85 -6.11 17.93
C ASN A 300 37.41 -5.02 16.93
N ARG A 301 36.99 -3.85 17.42
CA ARG A 301 36.55 -2.73 16.58
C ARG A 301 37.66 -2.32 15.62
N ASN A 302 37.30 -2.24 14.34
CA ASN A 302 38.13 -1.71 13.27
C ASN A 302 37.55 -0.44 12.63
N VAL A 303 36.31 -0.08 12.97
CA VAL A 303 35.64 1.15 12.51
C VAL A 303 35.47 2.10 13.68
N ASP A 304 36.15 3.24 13.63
CA ASP A 304 36.03 4.29 14.63
C ASP A 304 34.62 4.92 14.63
N VAL A 305 34.08 5.16 15.82
CA VAL A 305 32.71 5.69 15.98
C VAL A 305 32.59 7.11 15.42
N ASN A 306 33.62 7.95 15.62
CA ASN A 306 33.61 9.33 15.13
C ASN A 306 33.76 9.37 13.62
N GLU A 307 34.56 8.48 13.03
CA GLU A 307 34.65 8.32 11.58
C GLU A 307 33.29 7.93 10.98
N ALA A 308 32.64 6.90 11.52
CA ALA A 308 31.32 6.46 11.05
C ALA A 308 30.25 7.55 11.21
N THR A 309 30.25 8.25 12.35
CA THR A 309 29.34 9.38 12.60
C THR A 309 29.59 10.55 11.66
N GLY A 310 30.86 10.91 11.44
CA GLY A 310 31.27 11.98 10.52
C GLY A 310 30.88 11.63 9.08
N TYR A 311 31.06 10.38 8.70
CA TYR A 311 30.64 9.87 7.40
C TYR A 311 29.12 9.96 7.23
N ALA A 312 28.33 9.47 8.20
CA ALA A 312 26.87 9.52 8.15
C ALA A 312 26.36 10.95 7.96
N LYS A 313 26.91 11.90 8.74
CA LYS A 313 26.62 13.33 8.58
C LYS A 313 26.95 13.85 7.18
N SER A 314 28.11 13.45 6.61
CA SER A 314 28.52 13.89 5.27
C SER A 314 27.56 13.43 4.17
N VAL A 315 26.82 12.34 4.38
CA VAL A 315 25.80 11.84 3.46
C VAL A 315 24.38 12.19 3.90
N GLY A 316 24.19 13.02 4.94
CA GLY A 316 22.87 13.39 5.45
C GLY A 316 22.08 12.23 6.04
N ALA A 317 22.76 11.27 6.65
CA ALA A 317 22.19 10.16 7.39
C ALA A 317 22.54 10.28 8.89
N GLU A 318 21.70 9.67 9.72
CA GLU A 318 21.99 9.52 11.15
C GLU A 318 22.77 8.22 11.40
N HIS A 319 23.62 8.23 12.43
CA HIS A 319 24.41 7.07 12.84
C HIS A 319 23.97 6.56 14.21
N PHE A 320 23.86 5.23 14.33
CA PHE A 320 23.57 4.54 15.58
C PHE A 320 24.43 3.29 15.70
N GLU A 321 24.56 2.79 16.93
CA GLU A 321 25.23 1.52 17.19
C GLU A 321 24.31 0.51 17.87
N THR A 322 24.46 -0.75 17.50
CA THR A 322 23.61 -1.84 17.98
C THR A 322 24.38 -3.11 18.28
N SER A 323 23.84 -3.93 19.18
CA SER A 323 24.15 -5.36 19.24
C SER A 323 22.84 -6.15 19.17
N ALA A 324 22.63 -6.85 18.06
CA ALA A 324 21.53 -7.81 17.96
C ALA A 324 21.65 -8.94 19.01
N LYS A 325 22.88 -9.33 19.34
CA LYS A 325 23.17 -10.39 20.31
C LYS A 325 22.74 -9.98 21.72
N ASP A 326 23.24 -8.84 22.19
CA ASP A 326 23.02 -8.35 23.55
C ASP A 326 21.75 -7.48 23.66
N ASN A 327 21.02 -7.30 22.55
CA ASN A 327 19.84 -6.46 22.44
C ASN A 327 20.08 -4.98 22.82
N VAL A 328 21.25 -4.46 22.46
CA VAL A 328 21.63 -3.07 22.69
C VAL A 328 21.26 -2.23 21.47
N GLY A 329 20.64 -1.07 21.67
CA GLY A 329 20.36 -0.10 20.61
C GLY A 329 19.25 -0.48 19.62
N VAL A 330 18.82 -1.75 19.59
CA VAL A 330 17.92 -2.28 18.55
C VAL A 330 16.58 -1.51 18.50
N THR A 331 15.84 -1.45 19.61
CA THR A 331 14.55 -0.73 19.64
C THR A 331 14.73 0.76 19.34
N GLN A 332 15.81 1.37 19.82
CA GLN A 332 16.08 2.81 19.65
C GLN A 332 16.22 3.18 18.18
N VAL A 333 16.95 2.36 17.40
CA VAL A 333 17.10 2.54 15.95
C VAL A 333 15.76 2.51 15.23
N PHE A 334 14.94 1.48 15.47
CA PHE A 334 13.66 1.34 14.77
C PHE A 334 12.61 2.35 15.22
N ASP A 335 12.61 2.77 16.50
CA ASP A 335 11.75 3.84 16.99
C ASP A 335 12.13 5.19 16.37
N TYR A 336 13.43 5.48 16.29
CA TYR A 336 13.93 6.71 15.66
C TYR A 336 13.59 6.75 14.18
N LEU A 337 13.84 5.65 13.46
CA LEU A 337 13.45 5.48 12.07
C LEU A 337 11.95 5.74 11.87
N SER A 338 11.10 5.10 12.68
CA SER A 338 9.65 5.20 12.56
C SER A 338 9.17 6.64 12.76
N LYS A 339 9.72 7.35 13.76
CA LYS A 339 9.43 8.78 13.99
C LYS A 339 9.88 9.64 12.81
N GLY A 340 11.09 9.41 12.30
CA GLY A 340 11.64 10.12 11.15
C GLY A 340 10.77 9.95 9.90
N LEU A 341 10.32 8.72 9.60
CA LEU A 341 9.44 8.41 8.47
C LEU A 341 8.09 9.14 8.57
N ILE A 342 7.48 9.16 9.76
CA ILE A 342 6.21 9.86 10.00
C ILE A 342 6.37 11.36 9.82
N GLU A 343 7.40 11.96 10.42
CA GLU A 343 7.61 13.41 10.32
C GLU A 343 7.94 13.83 8.89
N ARG A 344 8.68 13.00 8.13
CA ARG A 344 8.91 13.24 6.70
C ARG A 344 7.63 13.19 5.90
N ALA A 345 6.76 12.21 6.16
CA ALA A 345 5.46 12.11 5.51
C ALA A 345 4.62 13.38 5.74
N ARG A 346 4.61 13.89 6.98
CA ARG A 346 3.91 15.13 7.37
C ARG A 346 4.51 16.39 6.72
N HIS A 347 5.84 16.47 6.62
CA HIS A 347 6.51 17.60 5.98
C HIS A 347 6.31 17.65 4.47
N SER A 348 6.24 16.50 3.80
CA SER A 348 5.86 16.43 2.39
C SER A 348 4.45 17.00 2.17
N GLU A 349 3.49 16.66 3.04
CA GLU A 349 2.11 17.20 2.99
C GLU A 349 2.08 18.74 3.19
N LEU A 350 2.88 19.28 4.11
CA LEU A 350 2.96 20.72 4.38
C LEU A 350 3.65 21.51 3.25
N ARG A 351 4.73 20.98 2.67
CA ARG A 351 5.39 21.64 1.53
C ARG A 351 4.50 21.69 0.29
N GLU A 352 3.66 20.67 0.11
CA GLU A 352 2.72 20.60 -0.99
C GLU A 352 1.57 21.61 -0.82
N THR A 353 1.03 21.80 0.38
CA THR A 353 0.03 22.84 0.66
C THR A 353 0.58 24.26 0.45
N ASP A 354 1.83 24.50 0.84
CA ASP A 354 2.53 25.78 0.59
C ASP A 354 2.86 26.03 -0.89
N ALA A 355 3.11 24.98 -1.68
CA ALA A 355 3.40 25.10 -3.11
C ALA A 355 2.12 25.40 -3.91
N VAL A 356 0.99 24.80 -3.53
CA VAL A 356 -0.33 25.14 -4.09
C VAL A 356 -0.73 26.58 -3.73
N SER A 357 -0.33 27.08 -2.57
CA SER A 357 -0.56 28.48 -2.17
C SER A 357 0.35 29.51 -2.89
N ARG A 358 1.46 29.09 -3.51
CA ARG A 358 2.44 30.00 -4.15
C ARG A 358 2.36 30.06 -5.67
N TYR A 359 1.66 29.12 -6.32
CA TYR A 359 1.36 29.19 -7.75
C TYR A 359 -0.08 29.63 -7.99
N GLY A 360 -0.38 30.86 -7.58
CA GLY A 360 -1.49 31.64 -8.13
C GLY A 360 -1.00 32.41 -9.37
N ALA A 361 -1.67 32.18 -10.50
CA ALA A 361 -1.60 32.90 -11.77
C ALA A 361 -0.39 32.64 -12.71
N SER A 362 -0.56 31.72 -13.67
CA SER A 362 -0.67 32.04 -15.12
C SER A 362 -0.63 30.79 -16.02
N ARG A 363 -1.81 30.43 -16.58
CA ARG A 363 -2.14 29.95 -17.96
C ARG A 363 -1.38 28.73 -18.53
N ARG A 364 -1.99 27.66 -19.07
CA ARG A 364 -3.24 27.39 -19.86
C ARG A 364 -3.48 25.85 -19.84
N ASN A 365 -4.65 25.23 -20.00
CA ASN A 365 -5.90 25.57 -20.70
C ASN A 365 -7.15 25.34 -19.84
N ASP A 366 -8.10 26.25 -20.01
CA ASP A 366 -9.36 26.40 -19.28
C ASP A 366 -10.46 25.41 -19.71
N LEU A 367 -11.29 25.00 -18.75
CA LEU A 367 -12.70 25.43 -18.68
C LEU A 367 -13.28 25.17 -17.28
N LEU A 368 -13.40 26.26 -16.52
CA LEU A 368 -14.31 26.41 -15.37
C LEU A 368 -15.61 27.05 -15.89
N ILE A 369 -16.76 26.53 -15.46
CA ILE A 369 -18.01 27.30 -15.37
C ILE A 369 -18.60 27.05 -13.97
N ILE A 370 -18.63 28.11 -13.17
CA ILE A 370 -19.52 28.36 -12.02
C ILE A 370 -20.02 29.79 -12.28
N ASP A 371 -21.32 30.05 -12.40
CA ASP A 371 -22.26 30.48 -11.35
C ASP A 371 -23.71 30.34 -11.87
N ASP A 372 -24.75 30.07 -11.08
CA ASP A 372 -25.25 30.87 -9.96
C ASP A 372 -25.96 30.03 -8.87
N PRO A 373 -26.09 30.56 -7.63
CA PRO A 373 -26.89 29.94 -6.57
C PRO A 373 -28.40 30.01 -6.87
N PRO A 374 -29.23 29.08 -6.34
CA PRO A 374 -30.67 29.10 -6.55
C PRO A 374 -31.34 30.28 -5.82
N PRO A 375 -32.41 30.87 -6.38
CA PRO A 375 -33.07 32.02 -5.79
C PRO A 375 -33.75 31.65 -4.46
N VAL A 376 -33.55 32.50 -3.45
CA VAL A 376 -34.24 32.46 -2.17
C VAL A 376 -35.73 32.75 -2.39
N LYS A 377 -36.60 31.79 -2.11
CA LYS A 377 -38.05 32.03 -1.98
C LYS A 377 -38.30 32.92 -0.75
N LYS A 378 -38.66 34.18 -0.96
CA LYS A 378 -39.33 34.99 0.05
C LYS A 378 -40.85 34.87 -0.12
N SER A 379 -41.48 34.32 0.92
CA SER A 379 -42.88 34.50 1.23
C SER A 379 -43.18 35.98 1.44
N CYS A 380 -44.30 36.49 0.90
CA CYS A 380 -45.08 37.56 1.52
C CYS A 380 -46.54 37.48 1.09
N CYS A 381 -47.42 37.51 2.09
CA CYS A 381 -48.85 37.81 1.99
C CYS A 381 -49.10 39.33 1.98
N SER A 382 -50.30 39.69 1.50
CA SER A 382 -51.09 40.90 1.82
C SER A 382 -50.65 42.27 1.29
N GLY A 383 -51.57 42.92 0.57
CA GLY A 383 -51.54 44.31 0.15
C GLY A 383 -52.55 44.56 -0.95
#